data_AF-A0A6B3FC04-F1
#
_entry.id   AF-A0A6B3FC04-F1
#
_cell.length_a   1.000
_cell.length_b   1.000
_cell.length_c   1.000
_cell.angle_alpha   90.00
_cell.angle_beta   90.00
_cell.angle_gamma   90.00
#
_symmetry.space_group_name_H-M   'P 1'
#
loop_
_entity.id
_entity.type
_entity.pdbx_description
1 polymer ?
#
loop_
_entity_poly.entity_id
_entity_poly.type
_entity_poly.pdbx_seq_one_letter_code
_entity_poly.pdbx_strand_id
1 'polypeptide(L)' 'LRAVTSLILAHRPYATRVLAEPDVRNVRSVAAFLRAGYRKDRELDLPGKRAALMIRDRAPTSPA' A
#
# COMPACT_ATOMS: atom_id res chain seq x y z
N LEU A 1 -5.91 -5.72 6.31
CA LEU A 1 -4.81 -4.99 5.64
C LEU A 1 -3.74 -4.51 6.63
N ARG A 2 -4.02 -3.57 7.54
CA ARG A 2 -3.01 -3.03 8.48
C ARG A 2 -2.15 -4.10 9.17
N ALA A 3 -2.77 -5.08 9.81
CA ALA A 3 -2.06 -6.15 10.55
C ALA A 3 -1.16 -6.98 9.63
N VAL A 4 -1.68 -7.42 8.48
CA VAL A 4 -0.92 -8.19 7.47
C VAL A 4 0.27 -7.38 6.94
N THR A 5 0.07 -6.11 6.59
CA THR A 5 1.17 -5.25 6.12
C THR A 5 2.23 -5.05 7.20
N SER A 6 1.82 -4.84 8.45
CA SER A 6 2.75 -4.73 9.58
C SER A 6 3.55 -6.02 9.78
N LEU A 7 2.91 -7.19 9.67
CA LEU A 7 3.57 -8.49 9.77
C LEU A 7 4.63 -8.67 8.68
N ILE A 8 4.30 -8.36 7.42
CA ILE A 8 5.23 -8.46 6.29
C ILE A 8 6.44 -7.56 6.54
N LEU A 9 6.23 -6.29 6.91
CA LEU A 9 7.32 -5.36 7.17
C LEU A 9 8.16 -5.77 8.40
N ALA A 10 7.56 -6.38 9.42
CA ALA A 10 8.32 -6.90 10.56
C ALA A 10 9.25 -8.07 10.17
N HIS A 11 8.81 -8.96 9.28
CA HIS A 11 9.53 -10.21 8.97
C HIS A 11 10.38 -10.15 7.69
N ARG A 12 10.23 -9.11 6.86
CA ARG A 12 10.97 -8.95 5.59
C ARG A 12 11.83 -7.70 5.65
N PRO A 13 13.02 -7.73 6.27
CA PRO A 13 13.82 -6.52 6.55
C PRO A 13 14.17 -5.72 5.29
N TYR A 14 14.42 -6.40 4.16
CA TYR A 14 14.71 -5.75 2.89
C TYR A 14 13.48 -5.15 2.18
N ALA A 15 12.26 -5.47 2.61
CA ALA A 15 11.06 -4.83 2.10
C ALA A 15 10.95 -3.42 2.69
N THR A 16 11.17 -2.40 1.85
CA THR A 16 11.11 -0.98 2.23
C THR A 16 9.70 -0.39 2.14
N ARG A 17 8.79 -1.03 1.39
CA ARG A 17 7.40 -0.60 1.19
C ARG A 17 6.53 -1.76 0.74
N VAL A 18 5.22 -1.62 0.95
CA VAL A 18 4.20 -2.52 0.38
C VAL A 18 3.32 -1.72 -0.58
N LEU A 19 3.11 -2.28 -1.76
CA LEU A 19 2.28 -1.69 -2.82
C LEU A 19 0.93 -2.41 -2.90
N ALA A 20 -0.09 -1.69 -3.35
CA ALA A 20 -1.34 -2.27 -3.80
C ALA A 20 -1.87 -1.50 -5.01
N GLU A 21 -2.62 -2.19 -5.86
CA GLU A 21 -3.09 -1.68 -7.15
C GLU A 21 -4.59 -1.98 -7.38
N PRO A 22 -5.50 -1.52 -6.49
CA PRO A 22 -6.93 -1.61 -6.77
C PRO A 22 -7.28 -0.81 -8.03
N ASP A 23 -8.29 -1.27 -8.78
CA ASP A 23 -8.94 -0.43 -9.80
C ASP A 23 -9.49 0.84 -9.13
N VAL A 24 -9.31 2.00 -9.74
CA VAL A 24 -9.77 3.31 -9.23
C VAL A 24 -11.28 3.34 -8.93
N ARG A 25 -12.07 2.53 -9.67
CA ARG A 25 -13.51 2.41 -9.49
C ARG A 25 -13.89 1.58 -8.26
N ASN A 26 -12.96 0.79 -7.72
CA ASN A 26 -13.20 0.00 -6.51
C ASN A 26 -12.99 0.86 -5.25
N VAL A 27 -13.92 1.80 -5.03
CA VAL A 27 -13.88 2.78 -3.94
C VAL A 27 -13.76 2.10 -2.56
N ARG A 28 -14.42 0.94 -2.37
CA ARG A 28 -14.34 0.18 -1.11
C ARG A 28 -12.91 -0.32 -0.83
N SER A 29 -12.24 -0.86 -1.84
CA SER A 29 -10.87 -1.33 -1.73
C SER A 29 -9.90 -0.16 -1.47
N VAL A 30 -10.01 0.93 -2.24
CA VAL A 30 -9.19 2.14 -2.04
C VAL A 30 -9.36 2.68 -0.61
N ALA A 31 -10.59 2.79 -0.12
CA ALA A 31 -10.86 3.26 1.23
C ALA A 31 -10.33 2.30 2.31
N ALA A 32 -10.29 0.99 2.06
CA ALA A 32 -9.69 0.02 2.97
C ALA A 32 -8.16 0.18 3.06
N PHE A 33 -7.48 0.45 1.93
CA PHE A 33 -6.04 0.75 1.91
C PHE A 33 -5.72 2.06 2.64
N LEU A 34 -6.50 3.13 2.40
CA LEU A 34 -6.34 4.40 3.13
C LEU A 34 -6.47 4.19 4.65
N ARG A 35 -7.52 3.49 5.10
CA ARG A 35 -7.71 3.14 6.53
C ARG A 35 -6.61 2.23 7.08
N ALA A 36 -5.86 1.54 6.23
CA ALA A 36 -4.74 0.69 6.62
C ALA A 36 -3.39 1.42 6.65
N GLY A 37 -3.37 2.74 6.40
CA GLY A 37 -2.18 3.58 6.44
C GLY A 37 -1.41 3.61 5.11
N TYR A 38 -2.06 3.27 4.00
CA TYR A 38 -1.49 3.49 2.67
C TYR A 38 -1.83 4.92 2.21
N ARG A 39 -0.94 5.52 1.43
CA ARG A 39 -1.21 6.74 0.66
C ARG A 39 -1.47 6.38 -0.80
N LYS A 40 -2.33 7.14 -1.48
CA LYS A 40 -2.44 7.07 -2.94
C LYS A 40 -1.28 7.87 -3.54
N ASP A 41 -0.47 7.23 -4.38
CA ASP A 41 0.68 7.86 -5.04
C ASP A 41 0.27 8.48 -6.38
N ARG A 42 -0.25 7.65 -7.28
CA ARG A 42 -0.71 8.06 -8.61
C ARG A 42 -1.73 7.06 -9.14
N GLU A 43 -2.35 7.41 -10.26
CA GLU A 43 -3.12 6.45 -11.05
C GLU A 43 -2.27 5.95 -12.21
N LEU A 44 -2.44 4.69 -12.58
CA LEU A 44 -1.71 4.02 -13.64
C LEU A 44 -2.69 3.34 -14.57
N ASP A 45 -2.55 3.56 -15.87
CA ASP A 45 -3.26 2.76 -16.86
C ASP A 45 -2.53 1.43 -17.03
N LEU A 46 -3.18 0.35 -16.62
CA LEU A 46 -2.68 -1.03 -16.72
C LEU A 46 -3.60 -1.82 -17.66
N PRO A 47 -3.13 -2.96 -18.22
CA PRO A 47 -4.01 -3.84 -18.98
C PRO A 47 -5.26 -4.20 -18.18
N GLY A 48 -6.43 -3.85 -18.72
CA GLY A 48 -7.74 -4.17 -18.14
C GLY A 48 -8.23 -3.28 -16.99
N LYS A 49 -7.43 -2.35 -16.46
CA LYS A 49 -7.88 -1.42 -15.41
C LYS A 49 -7.04 -0.15 -15.33
N ARG A 50 -7.65 0.92 -14.83
CA ARG A 50 -6.91 2.07 -14.30
C ARG A 50 -6.71 1.83 -12.81
N ALA A 51 -5.47 1.62 -12.37
CA ALA A 51 -5.14 1.29 -10.99
C ALA A 51 -4.81 2.54 -10.18
N ALA A 52 -5.32 2.64 -8.95
CA ALA A 52 -4.79 3.56 -7.96
C ALA A 52 -3.56 2.91 -7.31
N LEU A 53 -2.35 3.40 -7.60
CA LEU A 53 -1.15 2.92 -6.92
C LEU A 53 -1.18 3.39 -5.46
N MET A 54 -1.32 2.44 -4.54
CA MET A 54 -1.34 2.68 -3.10
C MET A 54 -0.02 2.21 -2.50
N ILE A 55 0.62 3.04 -1.67
CA ILE A 55 1.93 2.77 -1.07
C ILE A 55 1.84 2.88 0.44
N ARG A 56 2.42 1.91 1.16
CA ARG A 56 2.74 2.04 2.59
C ARG A 56 4.22 1.75 2.79
N ASP A 57 4.97 2.79 3.13
CA ASP A 57 6.40 2.70 3.41
C ASP A 57 6.66 2.04 4.78
N ARG A 58 7.83 1.44 4.92
CA ARG A 58 8.38 1.04 6.22
C ARG A 58 8.60 2.31 7.03
N ALA A 59 8.15 2.33 8.28
CA ALA A 59 8.48 3.42 9.19
C ALA A 59 10.00 3.51 9.33
N PRO A 60 10.61 4.70 9.25
CA PRO A 60 12.04 4.83 9.49
C PRO A 60 12.34 4.26 10.88
N THR A 61 13.30 3.36 10.95
CA THR A 61 13.87 2.95 12.24
C THR A 61 14.44 4.24 12.83
N SER A 62 13.83 4.80 13.88
CA SER A 62 14.49 5.89 14.60
C SER A 62 15.80 5.33 15.12
N PRO A 63 16.94 6.02 14.90
CA PRO A 63 18.18 5.60 15.54
C PRO A 63 17.95 5.64 17.05
N ALA A 64 18.29 4.53 17.72
CA ALA A 64 18.38 4.48 19.17
C ALA A 64 19.57 5.31 19.65
#